data_AF-A0A5C3NPB3-F1
#
_entry.id   AF-A0A5C3NPB3-F1
#
_cell.length_a   1.000
_cell.length_b   1.000
_cell.length_c   1.000
_cell.angle_alpha   90.00
_cell.angle_beta   90.00
_cell.angle_gamma   90.00
#
_symmetry.space_group_name_H-M   'P 1'
#
loop_
_entity.id
_entity.type
_entity.pdbx_description
1 polymer ?
#
loop_
_entity_poly.entity_id
_entity_poly.type
_entity_poly.pdbx_seq_one_letter_code
_entity_poly.pdbx_strand_id
1 'polypeptide(L)'
;LGWQVSKHCVSNTMIAYLVCRHPVTLIDNQDRVIGMLAGCPKDMVGWNAVISEVECEMRLAHDEGTFNSKVNRCGTSKFINCSVSYGGGQTEPCNIAQGHNTGIVQDFLNNTATDHVAGFMSSEFKLFNPGMHALYALMMVKLCAHDPSIEPNFSKNVFGATTFNLSPQVTTLVHTDYLNYAPG
;
A
#
# COMPACT_ATOMS: atom_id res chain seq x y z
N LEU A 1 -28.09 21.80 1.82
CA LEU A 1 -28.55 20.55 1.18
C LEU A 1 -28.89 20.85 -0.27
N GLY A 2 -28.00 20.47 -1.20
CA GLY A 2 -28.20 20.68 -2.63
C GLY A 2 -26.91 20.41 -3.39
N TRP A 3 -26.78 19.22 -3.95
CA TRP A 3 -25.71 18.87 -4.89
C TRP A 3 -26.30 18.88 -6.29
N GLN A 4 -25.76 19.74 -7.17
CA GLN A 4 -26.09 19.72 -8.59
C GLN A 4 -25.20 18.70 -9.32
N VAL A 5 -25.84 17.75 -9.97
CA VAL A 5 -25.21 16.83 -10.93
C VAL A 5 -25.40 17.42 -12.31
N SER A 6 -24.33 17.89 -12.94
CA SER A 6 -24.34 18.20 -14.37
C SER A 6 -24.14 16.90 -15.14
N LYS A 7 -25.19 16.46 -15.84
CA LYS A 7 -25.16 15.32 -16.76
C LYS A 7 -24.82 15.81 -18.15
N HIS A 8 -23.63 15.54 -18.67
CA HIS A 8 -23.42 15.41 -20.12
C HIS A 8 -22.77 14.07 -20.41
N CYS A 9 -23.48 13.29 -21.22
CA CYS A 9 -23.20 11.93 -21.66
C CYS A 9 -22.35 12.02 -22.95
N VAL A 10 -21.24 11.29 -23.06
CA VAL A 10 -21.06 10.11 -23.95
C VAL A 10 -19.74 9.39 -23.55
N SER A 11 -19.80 8.07 -23.36
CA SER A 11 -18.69 7.11 -23.52
C SER A 11 -17.40 7.33 -22.71
N ASN A 12 -17.39 6.87 -21.46
CA ASN A 12 -16.37 5.97 -20.88
C ASN A 12 -16.65 5.87 -19.39
N THR A 13 -16.48 4.69 -18.83
CA THR A 13 -16.66 4.38 -17.40
C THR A 13 -15.84 5.33 -16.53
N MET A 14 -16.42 6.46 -16.14
CA MET A 14 -15.91 7.29 -15.05
C MET A 14 -16.30 6.61 -13.74
N ILE A 15 -15.33 5.93 -13.12
CA ILE A 15 -15.37 5.72 -11.68
C ILE A 15 -15.27 7.12 -11.07
N ALA A 16 -16.40 7.65 -10.63
CA ALA A 16 -16.45 8.92 -9.92
C ALA A 16 -15.82 8.70 -8.54
N TYR A 17 -14.52 8.98 -8.41
CA TYR A 17 -13.90 9.10 -7.09
C TYR A 17 -14.52 10.32 -6.40
N LEU A 18 -15.26 10.10 -5.33
CA LEU A 18 -15.42 11.13 -4.31
C LEU A 18 -14.02 11.37 -3.72
N VAL A 19 -13.27 12.30 -4.32
CA VAL A 19 -11.97 12.71 -3.80
C VAL A 19 -12.23 13.54 -2.54
N CYS A 20 -12.32 12.85 -1.41
CA CYS A 20 -12.30 13.52 -0.12
C CYS A 20 -10.88 14.03 0.12
N ARG A 21 -10.65 15.33 -0.09
CA ARG A 21 -9.34 15.96 0.15
C ARG A 21 -8.94 15.99 1.61
N HIS A 22 -9.91 15.94 2.51
CA HIS A 22 -9.67 16.07 3.94
C HIS A 22 -9.60 14.69 4.58
N PRO A 23 -8.66 14.47 5.49
CA PRO A 23 -8.64 13.26 6.29
C PRO A 23 -9.96 13.06 7.03
N VAL A 24 -10.48 11.83 7.05
CA VAL A 24 -11.64 11.44 7.84
C VAL A 24 -11.21 10.40 8.85
N THR A 25 -11.37 10.69 10.13
CA THR A 25 -11.09 9.74 11.22
C THR A 25 -12.33 8.93 11.56
N LEU A 26 -12.15 7.62 11.71
CA LEU A 26 -13.15 6.71 12.26
C LEU A 26 -12.85 6.55 13.75
N ILE A 27 -13.83 6.83 14.58
CA ILE A 27 -13.74 6.70 16.03
C ILE A 27 -14.73 5.65 16.55
N ASP A 28 -14.36 4.98 17.63
CA ASP A 28 -15.29 4.10 18.34
C ASP A 28 -16.10 4.85 19.42
N ASN A 29 -16.90 4.11 20.18
CA ASN A 29 -17.74 4.65 21.26
C ASN A 29 -16.94 5.10 22.51
N GLN A 30 -15.62 4.99 22.49
CA GLN A 30 -14.70 5.45 23.53
C GLN A 30 -13.79 6.59 23.01
N ASP A 31 -14.15 7.21 21.89
CA ASP A 31 -13.39 8.29 21.22
C ASP A 31 -11.98 7.88 20.80
N ARG A 32 -11.72 6.58 20.62
CA ARG A 32 -10.44 6.08 20.12
C ARG A 32 -10.45 6.07 18.60
N VAL A 33 -9.37 6.54 17.98
CA VAL A 33 -9.19 6.45 16.52
C VAL A 33 -8.95 4.97 16.16
N ILE A 34 -9.85 4.40 15.38
CA ILE A 34 -9.79 2.99 14.91
C ILE A 34 -9.47 2.88 13.42
N GLY A 35 -9.48 4.01 12.70
CA GLY A 35 -9.17 4.06 11.29
C GLY A 35 -9.12 5.49 10.78
N MET A 36 -8.49 5.69 9.63
CA MET A 36 -8.31 7.01 9.06
C MET A 36 -8.25 6.92 7.53
N LEU A 37 -9.08 7.72 6.87
CA LEU A 37 -9.10 7.90 5.43
C LEU A 37 -8.31 9.18 5.12
N ALA A 38 -7.04 9.04 4.71
CA ALA A 38 -6.08 10.15 4.60
C ALA A 38 -6.45 11.24 3.58
N GLY A 39 -7.32 10.93 2.63
CA GLY A 39 -7.61 11.82 1.52
C GLY A 39 -6.43 11.90 0.54
N CYS A 40 -6.03 13.11 0.15
CA CYS A 40 -4.97 13.31 -0.83
C CYS A 40 -4.17 14.60 -0.59
N PRO A 41 -2.93 14.68 -1.12
CA PRO A 41 -2.12 15.90 -1.06
C PRO A 41 -2.79 17.15 -1.67
N LYS A 42 -2.30 18.32 -1.28
CA LYS A 42 -2.79 19.61 -1.80
C LYS A 42 -2.54 19.79 -3.29
N ASP A 43 -1.38 19.36 -3.76
CA ASP A 43 -1.00 19.38 -5.18
C ASP A 43 -1.70 18.22 -5.91
N MET A 44 -2.93 18.47 -6.37
CA MET A 44 -3.72 17.47 -7.08
C MET A 44 -3.16 17.14 -8.45
N VAL A 45 -2.49 18.09 -9.12
CA VAL A 45 -1.95 17.86 -10.47
C VAL A 45 -0.76 16.91 -10.37
N GLY A 46 0.18 17.21 -9.47
CA GLY A 46 1.30 16.32 -9.19
C GLY A 46 0.84 14.97 -8.62
N TRP A 47 -0.13 14.97 -7.70
CA TRP A 47 -0.66 13.72 -7.14
C TRP A 47 -1.32 12.84 -8.19
N ASN A 48 -2.15 13.40 -9.07
CA ASN A 48 -2.79 12.62 -10.13
C ASN A 48 -1.77 12.05 -11.13
N ALA A 49 -0.69 12.78 -11.42
CA ALA A 49 0.39 12.27 -12.26
C ALA A 49 1.10 11.07 -11.58
N VAL A 50 1.43 11.18 -10.29
CA VAL A 50 2.01 10.10 -9.48
C VAL A 50 1.10 8.86 -9.48
N ILE A 51 -0.20 9.03 -9.21
CA ILE A 51 -1.14 7.91 -9.21
C ILE A 51 -1.28 7.28 -10.60
N SER A 52 -1.35 8.09 -11.67
CA SER A 52 -1.45 7.58 -13.04
C SER A 52 -0.23 6.74 -13.45
N GLU A 53 0.96 7.14 -13.01
CA GLU A 53 2.19 6.38 -13.25
C GLU A 53 2.17 5.05 -12.50
N VAL A 54 1.83 5.05 -11.20
CA VAL A 54 1.71 3.82 -10.41
C VAL A 54 0.64 2.87 -11.00
N GLU A 55 -0.50 3.40 -11.44
CA GLU A 55 -1.54 2.61 -12.10
C GLU A 55 -1.06 1.99 -13.42
N CYS A 56 -0.20 2.68 -14.17
CA CYS A 56 0.41 2.15 -15.39
C CYS A 56 1.33 0.98 -15.05
N GLU A 57 2.24 1.14 -14.08
CA GLU A 57 3.15 0.09 -13.63
C GLU A 57 2.39 -1.12 -13.07
N MET A 58 1.32 -0.90 -12.30
CA MET A 58 0.47 -1.98 -11.81
C MET A 58 -0.21 -2.77 -12.94
N ARG A 59 -0.54 -2.12 -14.06
CA ARG A 59 -1.14 -2.77 -15.22
C ARG A 59 -0.11 -3.61 -16.00
N LEU A 60 1.09 -3.07 -16.20
CA LEU A 60 2.21 -3.81 -16.79
C LEU A 60 2.53 -5.04 -15.94
N ALA A 61 2.67 -4.87 -14.63
CA ALA A 61 2.91 -5.96 -13.69
C ALA A 61 1.77 -7.01 -13.69
N HIS A 62 0.52 -6.61 -13.87
CA HIS A 62 -0.61 -7.54 -13.99
C HIS A 62 -0.52 -8.45 -15.23
N ASP A 63 -0.02 -7.89 -16.34
CA ASP A 63 0.06 -8.55 -17.64
C ASP A 63 1.32 -9.42 -17.76
N GLU A 64 2.45 -8.96 -17.22
CA GLU A 64 3.75 -9.62 -17.30
C GLU A 64 4.04 -10.55 -16.12
N GLY A 65 3.36 -10.35 -14.99
CA GLY A 65 3.62 -11.08 -13.76
C GLY A 65 3.27 -12.56 -13.83
N THR A 66 4.07 -13.37 -13.16
CA THR A 66 3.82 -14.80 -12.96
C THR A 66 3.10 -15.01 -11.63
N PHE A 67 1.89 -15.57 -11.67
CA PHE A 67 1.04 -15.70 -10.49
C PHE A 67 0.61 -17.15 -10.24
N ASN A 68 0.34 -17.46 -8.98
CA ASN A 68 -0.26 -18.74 -8.62
C ASN A 68 -1.73 -18.77 -9.07
N SER A 69 -2.24 -19.92 -9.50
CA SER A 69 -3.67 -20.08 -9.82
C SER A 69 -4.56 -20.08 -8.57
N LYS A 70 -4.00 -20.35 -7.39
CA LYS A 70 -4.73 -20.32 -6.12
C LYS A 70 -5.04 -18.90 -5.69
N VAL A 71 -6.29 -18.66 -5.34
CA VAL A 71 -6.74 -17.42 -4.70
C VAL A 71 -6.30 -17.39 -3.24
N ASN A 72 -5.88 -16.22 -2.76
CA ASN A 72 -5.55 -15.99 -1.36
C ASN A 72 -6.83 -15.77 -0.52
N ARG A 73 -6.66 -15.55 0.80
CA ARG A 73 -7.77 -15.25 1.73
C ARG A 73 -8.58 -14.01 1.34
N CYS A 74 -7.95 -13.08 0.63
CA CYS A 74 -8.56 -11.84 0.15
C CYS A 74 -9.33 -12.05 -1.16
N GLY A 75 -9.33 -13.26 -1.74
CA GLY A 75 -10.02 -13.59 -2.99
C GLY A 75 -9.27 -13.24 -4.26
N THR A 76 -7.97 -12.88 -4.18
CA THR A 76 -7.14 -12.56 -5.34
C THR A 76 -6.05 -13.60 -5.57
N SER A 77 -5.77 -13.92 -6.82
CA SER A 77 -4.62 -14.72 -7.24
C SER A 77 -3.45 -13.87 -7.76
N LYS A 78 -3.68 -12.59 -8.06
CA LYS A 78 -2.70 -11.69 -8.68
C LYS A 78 -2.25 -10.63 -7.69
N PHE A 79 -1.23 -10.96 -6.90
CA PHE A 79 -0.57 -10.05 -5.99
C PHE A 79 0.91 -10.38 -5.91
N ILE A 80 1.73 -9.40 -5.54
CA ILE A 80 3.15 -9.57 -5.29
C ILE A 80 3.47 -8.98 -3.92
N ASN A 81 4.02 -9.80 -3.02
CA ASN A 81 4.51 -9.35 -1.72
C ASN A 81 6.01 -9.16 -1.81
N CYS A 82 6.53 -8.03 -1.33
CA CYS A 82 7.96 -7.77 -1.33
C CYS A 82 8.49 -7.26 0.01
N SER A 83 9.81 -7.25 0.10
CA SER A 83 10.60 -6.80 1.25
C SER A 83 10.46 -7.73 2.45
N VAL A 84 10.60 -7.22 3.67
CA VAL A 84 10.84 -8.04 4.86
C VAL A 84 9.58 -8.76 5.28
N SER A 85 9.64 -10.09 5.41
CA SER A 85 8.61 -10.89 6.06
C SER A 85 9.16 -11.70 7.22
N TYR A 86 8.24 -12.08 8.11
CA TYR A 86 8.49 -13.08 9.14
C TYR A 86 7.24 -13.96 9.31
N GLY A 87 7.45 -15.26 9.47
CA GLY A 87 6.38 -16.26 9.57
C GLY A 87 6.38 -17.25 8.41
N GLY A 88 5.31 -18.04 8.27
CA GLY A 88 5.18 -19.01 7.15
C GLY A 88 6.22 -20.12 7.13
N GLY A 89 6.90 -20.38 8.26
CA GLY A 89 8.01 -21.35 8.37
C GLY A 89 9.40 -20.71 8.39
N GLN A 90 9.52 -19.40 8.16
CA GLN A 90 10.76 -18.67 8.37
C GLN A 90 11.13 -18.65 9.86
N THR A 91 12.41 -18.91 10.18
CA THR A 91 12.94 -18.86 11.55
C THR A 91 13.48 -17.49 11.93
N GLU A 92 13.72 -16.64 10.95
CA GLU A 92 14.23 -15.28 11.08
C GLU A 92 13.59 -14.37 10.01
N PRO A 93 13.51 -13.05 10.24
CA PRO A 93 13.01 -12.12 9.24
C PRO A 93 13.95 -12.07 8.03
N CYS A 94 13.41 -12.11 6.81
CA CYS A 94 14.21 -11.93 5.60
C CYS A 94 13.37 -11.35 4.45
N ASN A 95 14.05 -10.88 3.40
CA ASN A 95 13.38 -10.40 2.19
C ASN A 95 12.63 -11.54 1.48
N ILE A 96 11.37 -11.29 1.11
CA ILE A 96 10.54 -12.24 0.36
C ILE A 96 11.17 -12.50 -1.02
N ALA A 97 11.38 -13.78 -1.34
CA ALA A 97 11.83 -14.19 -2.66
C ALA A 97 10.71 -14.02 -3.70
N GLN A 98 11.03 -13.33 -4.81
CA GLN A 98 10.05 -12.98 -5.86
C GLN A 98 10.04 -13.94 -7.06
N GLY A 99 11.07 -14.80 -7.18
CA GLY A 99 11.22 -15.71 -8.31
C GLY A 99 11.20 -14.96 -9.64
N HIS A 100 10.29 -15.37 -10.53
CA HIS A 100 10.12 -14.76 -11.87
C HIS A 100 9.71 -13.28 -11.82
N ASN A 101 9.15 -12.80 -10.71
CA ASN A 101 8.69 -11.42 -10.57
C ASN A 101 9.77 -10.47 -10.02
N THR A 102 11.02 -10.90 -9.87
CA THR A 102 12.10 -10.07 -9.30
C THR A 102 12.29 -8.76 -10.07
N GLY A 103 12.24 -8.81 -11.41
CA GLY A 103 12.32 -7.60 -12.25
C GLY A 103 11.19 -6.62 -11.97
N ILE A 104 9.94 -7.11 -12.00
CA ILE A 104 8.74 -6.31 -11.71
C ILE A 104 8.82 -5.64 -10.33
N VAL A 105 9.27 -6.37 -9.31
CA VAL A 105 9.45 -5.78 -7.97
C VAL A 105 10.52 -4.71 -7.98
N GLN A 106 11.65 -4.95 -8.65
CA GLN A 106 12.71 -3.94 -8.74
C GLN A 106 12.22 -2.68 -9.46
N ASP A 107 11.39 -2.81 -10.48
CA ASP A 107 10.78 -1.68 -11.19
C ASP A 107 9.90 -0.85 -10.24
N PHE A 108 9.04 -1.50 -9.43
CA PHE A 108 8.27 -0.81 -8.40
C PHE A 108 9.15 -0.11 -7.35
N LEU A 109 10.16 -0.79 -6.82
CA LEU A 109 11.02 -0.24 -5.77
C LEU A 109 11.89 0.92 -6.27
N ASN A 110 12.24 0.93 -7.56
CA ASN A 110 12.98 2.02 -8.20
C ASN A 110 12.08 3.15 -8.74
N ASN A 111 10.77 2.93 -8.83
CA ASN A 111 9.84 3.92 -9.34
C ASN A 111 9.60 5.04 -8.31
N THR A 112 9.92 6.28 -8.70
CA THR A 112 9.78 7.45 -7.82
C THR A 112 8.33 7.76 -7.45
N ALA A 113 7.37 7.53 -8.36
CA ALA A 113 5.96 7.68 -8.06
C ALA A 113 5.49 6.67 -7.00
N THR A 114 6.00 5.44 -7.05
CA THR A 114 5.70 4.41 -6.03
C THR A 114 6.29 4.79 -4.67
N ASP A 115 7.53 5.28 -4.61
CA ASP A 115 8.15 5.82 -3.38
C ASP A 115 7.38 7.03 -2.83
N HIS A 116 6.81 7.89 -3.70
CA HIS A 116 5.92 8.99 -3.27
C HIS A 116 4.62 8.51 -2.65
N VAL A 117 3.97 7.49 -3.21
CA VAL A 117 2.76 6.90 -2.61
C VAL A 117 3.09 6.28 -1.26
N ALA A 118 4.17 5.49 -1.17
CA ALA A 118 4.60 4.89 0.09
C ALA A 118 4.95 5.96 1.15
N GLY A 119 5.61 7.04 0.74
CA GLY A 119 5.94 8.18 1.59
C GLY A 119 4.71 8.94 2.10
N PHE A 120 3.69 9.11 1.26
CA PHE A 120 2.41 9.68 1.68
C PHE A 120 1.75 8.78 2.75
N MET A 121 1.65 7.47 2.51
CA MET A 121 1.10 6.53 3.50
C MET A 121 1.86 6.56 4.84
N SER A 122 3.19 6.62 4.80
CA SER A 122 4.01 6.71 6.01
C SER A 122 3.82 8.03 6.76
N SER A 123 3.69 9.15 6.03
CA SER A 123 3.47 10.47 6.62
C SER A 123 2.12 10.57 7.32
N GLU A 124 1.07 10.00 6.71
CA GLU A 124 -0.26 9.92 7.30
C GLU A 124 -0.24 9.01 8.53
N PHE A 125 0.43 7.86 8.47
CA PHE A 125 0.60 7.01 9.65
C PHE A 125 1.31 7.75 10.80
N LYS A 126 2.34 8.55 10.50
CA LYS A 126 3.00 9.40 11.50
C LYS A 126 2.07 10.46 12.10
N LEU A 127 1.21 11.06 11.29
CA LEU A 127 0.29 12.11 11.73
C LEU A 127 -0.72 11.55 12.74
N PHE A 128 -1.26 10.36 12.49
CA PHE A 128 -2.33 9.78 13.30
C PHE A 128 -1.84 8.84 14.40
N ASN A 129 -0.65 8.24 14.25
CA ASN A 129 -0.06 7.36 15.26
C ASN A 129 1.47 7.52 15.35
N PRO A 130 1.95 8.69 15.83
CA PRO A 130 3.39 9.02 15.83
C PRO A 130 4.24 8.08 16.69
N GLY A 131 3.68 7.55 17.79
CA GLY A 131 4.38 6.62 18.68
C GLY A 131 4.69 5.30 17.98
N MET A 132 3.72 4.76 17.24
CA MET A 132 3.89 3.51 16.52
C MET A 132 4.68 3.68 15.22
N HIS A 133 4.55 4.82 14.55
CA HIS A 133 5.47 5.20 13.47
C HIS A 133 6.92 5.19 13.94
N ALA A 134 7.22 5.80 15.10
CA ALA A 134 8.56 5.81 15.67
C ALA A 134 9.05 4.40 16.05
N LEU A 135 8.16 3.55 16.57
CA LEU A 135 8.47 2.15 16.85
C LEU A 135 8.85 1.41 15.56
N TYR A 136 8.06 1.55 14.50
CA TYR A 136 8.33 0.89 13.21
C TYR A 136 9.67 1.34 12.62
N ALA A 137 9.94 2.64 12.64
CA ALA A 137 11.22 3.19 12.19
C ALA A 137 12.40 2.62 13.00
N LEU A 138 12.29 2.59 14.34
CA LEU A 138 13.32 2.04 15.21
C LEU A 138 13.53 0.54 14.96
N MET A 139 12.45 -0.22 14.79
CA MET A 139 12.52 -1.65 14.53
C MET A 139 13.21 -1.93 13.20
N MET A 140 12.94 -1.15 12.14
CA MET A 140 13.65 -1.33 10.88
C MET A 140 15.14 -1.01 10.98
N VAL A 141 15.52 0.07 11.69
CA VAL A 141 16.94 0.38 11.92
C VAL A 141 17.64 -0.77 12.65
N LYS A 142 17.01 -1.29 13.72
CA LYS A 142 17.56 -2.42 14.48
C LYS A 142 17.68 -3.68 13.63
N LEU A 143 16.68 -3.95 12.78
CA LEU A 143 16.66 -5.12 11.94
C LEU A 143 17.76 -5.08 10.88
N CYS A 144 17.94 -3.96 10.17
CA CYS A 144 19.02 -3.80 9.18
C CYS A 144 20.41 -3.79 9.84
N ALA A 145 20.52 -3.32 11.09
CA ALA A 145 21.77 -3.39 11.84
C ALA A 145 22.10 -4.82 12.30
N HIS A 146 21.08 -5.64 12.55
CA HIS A 146 21.25 -7.03 12.95
C HIS A 146 21.61 -7.92 11.77
N ASP A 147 20.93 -7.75 10.63
CA ASP A 147 21.17 -8.48 9.39
C ASP A 147 21.36 -7.49 8.22
N PRO A 148 22.62 -7.26 7.79
CA PRO A 148 22.93 -6.38 6.67
C PRO A 148 22.44 -6.87 5.30
N SER A 149 21.95 -8.12 5.19
CA SER A 149 21.34 -8.63 3.96
C SER A 149 19.89 -8.17 3.78
N ILE A 150 19.29 -7.59 4.82
CA ILE A 150 17.94 -7.07 4.77
C ILE A 150 17.88 -5.74 4.04
N GLU A 151 17.06 -5.70 2.99
CA GLU A 151 16.80 -4.50 2.20
C GLU A 151 15.39 -3.96 2.49
N PRO A 152 15.24 -2.71 2.95
CA PRO A 152 13.95 -2.04 3.04
C PRO A 152 13.29 -1.86 1.66
N ASN A 153 11.96 -1.74 1.63
CA ASN A 153 11.20 -1.47 0.41
C ASN A 153 11.47 -0.07 -0.18
N PHE A 154 11.22 0.99 0.58
CA PHE A 154 11.22 2.36 0.09
C PHE A 154 11.96 3.29 1.03
N SER A 155 12.55 4.35 0.48
CA SER A 155 13.34 5.31 1.25
C SER A 155 12.49 6.17 2.18
N LYS A 156 11.22 6.43 1.82
CA LYS A 156 10.33 7.36 2.51
C LYS A 156 9.30 6.68 3.42
N ASN A 157 9.45 5.39 3.73
CA ASN A 157 8.45 4.67 4.53
C ASN A 157 9.04 3.97 5.77
N VAL A 158 8.16 3.53 6.67
CA VAL A 158 8.52 2.76 7.88
C VAL A 158 7.99 1.33 7.86
N PHE A 159 7.33 0.91 6.79
CA PHE A 159 6.67 -0.39 6.71
C PHE A 159 7.65 -1.43 6.19
N GLY A 160 7.85 -2.52 6.92
CA GLY A 160 8.83 -3.56 6.52
C GLY A 160 8.46 -4.33 5.24
N ALA A 161 7.18 -4.39 4.90
CA ALA A 161 6.67 -5.14 3.76
C ALA A 161 5.71 -4.31 2.90
N THR A 162 5.54 -4.71 1.64
CA THR A 162 4.53 -4.13 0.75
C THR A 162 3.90 -5.22 -0.12
N THR A 163 2.58 -5.12 -0.29
CA THR A 163 1.81 -5.96 -1.20
C THR A 163 1.24 -5.12 -2.33
N PHE A 164 1.60 -5.45 -3.57
CA PHE A 164 0.95 -4.91 -4.77
C PHE A 164 -0.20 -5.82 -5.15
N ASN A 165 -1.44 -5.30 -5.05
CA ASN A 165 -2.64 -6.02 -5.49
C ASN A 165 -2.91 -5.71 -6.96
N LEU A 166 -2.68 -6.67 -7.84
CA LEU A 166 -2.62 -6.43 -9.29
C LEU A 166 -3.90 -6.85 -10.02
N SER A 167 -4.96 -7.25 -9.31
CA SER A 167 -6.22 -7.64 -9.96
C SER A 167 -6.94 -6.43 -10.58
N PRO A 168 -7.58 -6.58 -11.77
CA PRO A 168 -8.31 -5.49 -12.43
C PRO A 168 -9.45 -4.91 -11.59
N GLN A 169 -9.95 -5.69 -10.65
CA GLN A 169 -10.86 -5.26 -9.61
C GLN A 169 -10.20 -5.58 -8.27
N VAL A 170 -9.77 -4.55 -7.55
CA VAL A 170 -9.19 -4.70 -6.21
C VAL A 170 -10.33 -4.79 -5.18
N THR A 171 -11.18 -5.81 -5.32
CA THR A 171 -12.20 -6.13 -4.33
C THR A 171 -11.67 -7.26 -3.46
N THR A 172 -11.48 -7.01 -2.17
CA THR A 172 -11.09 -8.05 -1.23
C THR A 172 -12.32 -8.68 -0.59
N LEU A 173 -12.33 -10.01 -0.45
CA LEU A 173 -13.27 -10.69 0.45
C LEU A 173 -13.08 -10.17 1.88
N VAL A 174 -14.14 -10.20 2.68
CA VAL A 174 -14.05 -9.81 4.10
C VAL A 174 -13.05 -10.73 4.80
N HIS A 175 -11.98 -10.14 5.33
CA HIS A 175 -10.93 -10.86 6.05
C HIS A 175 -10.32 -9.97 7.12
N THR A 176 -9.55 -10.58 8.02
CA THR A 176 -8.73 -9.88 9.00
C THR A 176 -7.25 -10.20 8.76
N ASP A 177 -6.42 -9.18 8.80
CA ASP A 177 -4.97 -9.34 8.81
C ASP A 177 -4.48 -9.59 10.25
N TYR A 178 -4.87 -10.74 10.81
CA TYR A 178 -4.59 -11.10 12.20
C TYR A 178 -3.09 -11.25 12.56
N LEU A 179 -2.20 -11.20 11.55
CA LEU A 179 -0.75 -11.21 11.73
C LEU A 179 -0.15 -9.81 11.80
N ASN A 180 -0.92 -8.76 11.48
CA ASN A 180 -0.48 -7.40 11.71
C ASN A 180 -0.40 -7.14 13.21
N TYR A 181 0.58 -6.34 13.63
CA TYR A 181 0.70 -5.93 15.01
C TYR A 181 -0.48 -5.01 15.38
N ALA A 182 -1.50 -5.59 16.03
CA ALA A 182 -2.81 -4.97 16.25
C ALA A 182 -2.85 -3.62 17.00
N PRO A 183 -1.88 -3.28 17.87
CA PRO A 183 -1.77 -1.91 18.40
C PRO A 183 -1.53 -0.84 17.31
N GLY A 184 -1.19 -1.29 16.10
CA GLY A 184 -1.02 -0.48 14.89
C GLY A 184 0.30 0.23 14.93
#